data_AF-A0A6N8YHW1-F1
#
_entry.id   AF-A0A6N8YHW1-F1
#
_cell.length_a   1.000
_cell.length_b   1.000
_cell.length_c   1.000
_cell.angle_alpha   90.00
_cell.angle_beta   90.00
_cell.angle_gamma   90.00
#
_symmetry.space_group_name_H-M   'P 1'
#
loop_
_entity.id
_entity.type
_entity.pdbx_description
1 polymer ?
#
loop_
_entity_poly.entity_id
_entity_poly.type
_entity_poly.pdbx_seq_one_letter_code
_entity_poly.pdbx_strand_id
1 'polypeptide(L)'
;MALISDSAGRPTGSGYARVFGDNRLGELISRVHATSIRCGTELEQMVKQRVTLIDDLDDFLLMEIMPEGVFVADKRELKACRTLDFAGSEPDFLVFKRRRGQQACHVIELKDGDSFDTKKASAERNSMHSFISYNASRLPYIVHAYFCCFNQTDRSAIHDGFKRKIAIEEAMTGREFCDLLEIDYDEIRTERAQDGPANLSFFVAALQAIPAVREELAKYGLGKSGI
;
A
#
# COMPACT_ATOMS: atom_id res chain seq x y z
N MET A 1 4.07 -0.34 -12.03
CA MET A 1 2.93 0.39 -11.43
C MET A 1 1.70 0.11 -12.27
N ALA A 2 0.52 0.19 -11.66
CA ALA A 2 -0.71 -0.11 -12.38
C ALA A 2 -0.90 0.85 -13.55
N LEU A 3 -1.35 0.31 -14.69
CA LEU A 3 -1.67 1.12 -15.85
C LEU A 3 -3.09 1.70 -15.76
N ILE A 4 -3.24 2.98 -16.09
CA ILE A 4 -4.54 3.67 -16.18
C ILE A 4 -5.40 3.03 -17.27
N SER A 5 -4.77 2.56 -18.35
CA SER A 5 -5.42 1.83 -19.45
C SER A 5 -6.24 0.64 -18.95
N ASP A 6 -5.79 0.00 -17.86
CA ASP A 6 -6.34 -1.26 -17.37
C ASP A 6 -7.38 -1.06 -16.26
N SER A 7 -7.52 0.18 -15.76
CA SER A 7 -8.46 0.52 -14.70
C SER A 7 -9.80 0.96 -15.28
N ALA A 8 -10.89 0.35 -14.78
CA ALA A 8 -12.24 0.77 -15.07
C ALA A 8 -12.57 2.07 -14.30
N GLY A 9 -13.13 3.05 -15.01
CA GLY A 9 -13.64 4.28 -14.44
C GLY A 9 -15.09 4.11 -13.97
N ARG A 10 -15.61 5.13 -13.29
CA ARG A 10 -17.05 5.28 -13.07
C ARG A 10 -17.63 6.13 -14.22
N PRO A 11 -18.35 5.52 -15.18
CA PRO A 11 -18.87 6.24 -16.35
C PRO A 11 -19.99 7.23 -16.00
N THR A 12 -20.71 6.98 -14.89
CA THR A 12 -21.77 7.86 -14.39
C THR A 12 -21.72 7.98 -12.87
N GLY A 13 -22.30 9.05 -12.33
CA GLY A 13 -22.47 9.24 -10.89
C GLY A 13 -21.19 9.50 -10.09
N SER A 14 -20.04 9.66 -10.73
CA SER A 14 -18.79 10.03 -10.04
C SER A 14 -18.90 11.45 -9.48
N GLY A 15 -18.32 11.68 -8.29
CA GLY A 15 -18.22 13.03 -7.73
C GLY A 15 -17.45 13.98 -8.64
N TYR A 16 -16.46 13.44 -9.36
CA TYR A 16 -15.64 14.17 -10.32
C TYR A 16 -16.46 14.74 -11.49
N ALA A 17 -17.43 13.99 -12.00
CA ALA A 17 -18.30 14.48 -13.09
C ALA A 17 -19.09 15.73 -12.66
N ARG A 18 -19.53 15.82 -11.40
CA ARG A 18 -20.22 17.01 -10.87
C ARG A 18 -19.31 18.22 -10.73
N VAL A 19 -18.02 18.01 -10.41
CA VAL A 19 -17.04 19.09 -10.28
C VAL A 19 -16.81 19.79 -11.62
N PHE A 20 -16.71 19.01 -12.70
CA PHE A 20 -16.37 19.54 -14.03
C PHE A 20 -17.59 19.77 -14.93
N GLY A 21 -18.76 19.26 -14.56
CA GLY A 21 -19.94 19.25 -15.45
C GLY A 21 -19.77 18.35 -16.68
N ASP A 22 -18.79 17.43 -16.68
CA ASP A 22 -18.46 16.56 -17.81
C ASP A 22 -18.22 15.12 -17.32
N ASN A 23 -19.02 14.18 -17.85
CA ASN A 23 -18.95 12.77 -17.47
C ASN A 23 -17.66 12.08 -17.96
N ARG A 24 -17.13 12.43 -19.14
CA ARG A 24 -15.93 11.80 -19.71
C ARG A 24 -14.70 12.21 -18.92
N LEU A 25 -14.62 13.49 -18.54
CA LEU A 25 -13.56 13.97 -17.66
C LEU A 25 -13.70 13.36 -16.26
N GLY A 26 -14.92 13.29 -15.73
CA GLY A 26 -15.19 12.62 -14.46
C GLY A 26 -14.79 11.15 -14.45
N GLU A 27 -15.05 10.43 -15.54
CA GLU A 27 -14.64 9.04 -15.74
C GLU A 27 -13.12 8.92 -15.79
N LEU A 28 -12.42 9.74 -16.58
CA LEU A 28 -10.96 9.71 -16.69
C LEU A 28 -10.29 9.94 -15.32
N ILE A 29 -10.73 10.92 -14.55
CA ILE A 29 -10.20 11.16 -13.20
C ILE A 29 -10.49 9.98 -12.26
N SER A 30 -11.68 9.39 -12.36
CA SER A 30 -12.00 8.20 -11.56
C SER A 30 -11.12 6.98 -11.92
N ARG A 31 -10.69 6.85 -13.19
CA ARG A 31 -9.72 5.82 -13.61
C ARG A 31 -8.36 6.04 -12.97
N VAL A 32 -7.87 7.28 -12.95
CA VAL A 32 -6.61 7.63 -12.27
C VAL A 32 -6.70 7.26 -10.79
N HIS A 33 -7.81 7.60 -10.13
CA HIS A 33 -8.04 7.24 -8.74
C HIS A 33 -8.04 5.71 -8.52
N ALA A 34 -8.77 4.96 -9.33
CA ALA A 34 -8.80 3.49 -9.26
C ALA A 34 -7.41 2.88 -9.50
N THR A 35 -6.63 3.47 -10.41
CA THR A 35 -5.25 3.05 -10.71
C THR A 35 -4.34 3.29 -9.52
N SER A 36 -4.48 4.42 -8.82
CA SER A 36 -3.72 4.70 -7.59
C SER A 36 -3.99 3.69 -6.49
N ILE A 37 -5.25 3.22 -6.34
CA ILE A 37 -5.58 2.14 -5.40
C ILE A 37 -4.89 0.83 -5.83
N ARG A 38 -4.97 0.47 -7.11
CA ARG A 38 -4.32 -0.74 -7.64
C ARG A 38 -2.80 -0.72 -7.49
N CYS A 39 -2.16 0.45 -7.53
CA CYS A 39 -0.72 0.58 -7.29
C CYS A 39 -0.31 0.06 -5.90
N GLY A 40 -1.15 0.24 -4.88
CA GLY A 40 -0.92 -0.35 -3.56
C GLY A 40 -1.03 -1.88 -3.56
N THR A 41 -2.04 -2.43 -4.23
CA THR A 41 -2.20 -3.89 -4.36
C THR A 41 -1.05 -4.53 -5.14
N GLU A 42 -0.57 -3.89 -6.21
CA GLU A 42 0.60 -4.37 -6.94
C GLU A 42 1.87 -4.34 -6.09
N LEU A 43 2.07 -3.29 -5.30
CA LEU A 43 3.18 -3.24 -4.35
C LEU A 43 3.14 -4.44 -3.38
N GLU A 44 1.98 -4.76 -2.82
CA GLU A 44 1.81 -5.96 -1.97
C GLU A 44 2.25 -7.23 -2.71
N GLN A 45 1.86 -7.41 -3.98
CA GLN A 45 2.27 -8.58 -4.78
C GLN A 45 3.77 -8.62 -5.07
N MET A 46 4.36 -7.47 -5.40
CA MET A 46 5.80 -7.38 -5.68
C MET A 46 6.65 -7.76 -4.46
N VAL A 47 6.21 -7.37 -3.26
CA VAL A 47 6.84 -7.77 -2.00
C VAL A 47 6.67 -9.27 -1.78
N LYS A 48 5.45 -9.80 -1.93
CA LYS A 48 5.16 -11.23 -1.76
C LYS A 48 6.01 -12.15 -2.65
N GLN A 49 6.30 -11.72 -3.87
CA GLN A 49 7.13 -12.50 -4.81
C GLN A 49 8.60 -12.57 -4.42
N ARG A 50 9.06 -11.73 -3.48
CA ARG A 50 10.48 -11.60 -3.09
C ARG A 50 10.77 -12.12 -1.69
N VAL A 51 9.74 -12.54 -0.94
CA VAL A 51 9.89 -13.00 0.44
C VAL A 51 9.60 -14.50 0.56
N THR A 52 10.05 -15.09 1.67
CA THR A 52 9.63 -16.45 2.03
C THR A 52 8.26 -16.38 2.69
N LEU A 53 7.23 -16.77 1.94
CA LEU A 53 5.87 -16.84 2.46
C LEU A 53 5.70 -18.06 3.38
N ILE A 54 4.89 -17.87 4.41
CA ILE A 54 4.36 -18.95 5.23
C ILE A 54 3.17 -19.54 4.48
N ASP A 55 3.11 -20.86 4.35
CA ASP A 55 2.01 -21.55 3.66
C ASP A 55 0.86 -21.96 4.59
N ASP A 56 1.15 -22.15 5.88
CA ASP A 56 0.16 -22.38 6.94
C ASP A 56 0.65 -21.69 8.22
N LEU A 57 -0.07 -20.64 8.65
CA LEU A 57 0.31 -19.85 9.81
C LEU A 57 0.05 -20.58 11.12
N ASP A 58 -0.97 -21.44 11.21
CA ASP A 58 -1.25 -22.18 12.44
C ASP A 58 -0.13 -23.20 12.70
N ASP A 59 0.22 -23.97 11.67
CA ASP A 59 1.32 -24.93 11.76
C ASP A 59 2.65 -24.23 12.05
N PHE A 60 2.92 -23.10 11.39
CA PHE A 60 4.12 -22.30 11.64
C PHE A 60 4.25 -21.84 13.10
N LEU A 61 3.14 -21.39 13.71
CA LEU A 61 3.14 -20.92 15.11
C LEU A 61 3.32 -22.06 16.12
N LEU A 62 2.94 -23.29 15.76
CA LEU A 62 3.05 -24.48 16.60
C LEU A 62 4.41 -25.19 16.50
N MET A 63 5.27 -24.81 15.55
CA MET A 63 6.59 -25.44 15.38
C MET A 63 7.47 -25.28 16.62
N GLU A 64 7.86 -26.40 17.23
CA GLU A 64 8.78 -26.42 18.37
C GLU A 64 10.18 -25.92 17.99
N ILE A 65 10.63 -26.26 16.77
CA ILE A 65 11.90 -25.84 16.21
C ILE A 65 11.62 -25.10 14.91
N MET A 66 11.76 -23.77 14.91
CA MET A 66 11.69 -23.01 13.66
C MET A 66 13.07 -22.71 13.09
N PRO A 67 13.17 -22.68 11.76
CA PRO A 67 14.37 -22.21 11.07
C PRO A 67 14.71 -20.75 11.42
N GLU A 68 16.00 -20.42 11.36
CA GLU A 68 16.44 -19.03 11.32
C GLU A 68 16.08 -18.43 9.96
N GLY A 69 15.55 -17.20 9.94
CA GLY A 69 15.08 -16.60 8.70
C GLY A 69 14.16 -15.41 8.93
N VAL A 70 13.68 -14.89 7.80
CA VAL A 70 12.57 -13.95 7.73
C VAL A 70 11.43 -14.65 7.00
N PHE A 71 10.29 -14.78 7.65
CA PHE A 71 9.11 -15.47 7.14
C PHE A 71 7.91 -14.53 7.19
N VAL A 72 7.07 -14.55 6.16
CA VAL A 72 5.98 -13.59 6.00
C VAL A 72 4.66 -14.31 5.86
N ALA A 73 3.71 -13.99 6.74
CA ALA A 73 2.31 -14.33 6.53
C ALA A 73 1.59 -13.13 5.90
N ASP A 74 0.94 -13.36 4.76
CA ASP A 74 0.14 -12.36 4.06
C ASP A 74 -1.35 -12.48 4.45
N LYS A 75 -2.17 -11.54 3.97
CA LYS A 75 -3.63 -11.56 4.20
C LYS A 75 -4.32 -12.89 3.94
N ARG A 76 -3.82 -13.73 3.02
CA ARG A 76 -4.44 -15.03 2.73
C ARG A 76 -4.29 -15.94 3.94
N GLU A 77 -3.08 -16.07 4.47
CA GLU A 77 -2.82 -16.90 5.64
C GLU A 77 -3.38 -16.30 6.93
N LEU A 78 -3.38 -14.97 7.06
CA LEU A 78 -4.00 -14.32 8.21
C LEU A 78 -5.50 -14.65 8.32
N LYS A 79 -6.21 -14.71 7.20
CA LYS A 79 -7.64 -15.09 7.17
C LYS A 79 -7.88 -16.58 7.43
N ALA A 80 -6.93 -17.43 7.09
CA ALA A 80 -7.04 -18.87 7.29
C ALA A 80 -6.70 -19.28 8.74
N CYS A 81 -5.86 -18.49 9.40
CA CYS A 81 -5.37 -18.74 10.75
C CYS A 81 -6.48 -18.75 11.81
N ARG A 82 -6.43 -19.75 12.69
CA ARG A 82 -7.37 -19.97 13.80
C ARG A 82 -6.74 -19.70 15.16
N THR A 83 -5.41 -19.70 15.23
CA THR A 83 -4.65 -19.48 16.47
C THR A 83 -4.71 -18.01 16.90
N LEU A 84 -4.58 -17.09 15.94
CA LEU A 84 -4.64 -15.65 16.18
C LEU A 84 -6.07 -15.14 16.00
N ASP A 85 -6.44 -14.16 16.83
CA ASP A 85 -7.73 -13.49 16.77
C ASP A 85 -7.60 -12.16 16.05
N PHE A 86 -8.16 -12.09 14.85
CA PHE A 86 -8.09 -10.88 14.05
C PHE A 86 -9.22 -9.90 14.36
N ALA A 87 -10.28 -10.24 15.10
CA ALA A 87 -11.35 -9.35 15.60
C ALA A 87 -11.71 -8.08 14.76
N GLY A 88 -11.72 -8.17 13.43
CA GLY A 88 -12.00 -7.03 12.52
C GLY A 88 -10.80 -6.14 12.14
N SER A 89 -9.59 -6.54 12.49
CA SER A 89 -8.31 -5.92 12.17
C SER A 89 -7.34 -6.95 11.59
N GLU A 90 -7.11 -6.85 10.29
CA GLU A 90 -6.16 -7.71 9.57
C GLU A 90 -5.00 -6.84 9.07
N PRO A 91 -3.78 -7.02 9.60
CA PRO A 91 -2.62 -6.32 9.06
C PRO A 91 -2.32 -6.81 7.63
N ASP A 92 -1.57 -6.02 6.87
CA ASP A 92 -1.15 -6.44 5.53
C ASP A 92 -0.15 -7.59 5.57
N PHE A 93 0.78 -7.54 6.53
CA PHE A 93 1.77 -8.58 6.77
C PHE A 93 2.02 -8.84 8.25
N LEU A 94 2.27 -10.10 8.59
CA LEU A 94 3.05 -10.48 9.77
C LEU A 94 4.42 -10.95 9.33
N VAL A 95 5.48 -10.32 9.83
CA VAL A 95 6.86 -10.67 9.52
C VAL A 95 7.52 -11.28 10.74
N PHE A 96 7.87 -12.56 10.65
CA PHE A 96 8.57 -13.29 11.70
C PHE A 96 10.06 -13.29 11.40
N LYS A 97 10.85 -12.62 12.25
CA LYS A 97 12.30 -12.56 12.14
C LYS A 97 12.94 -13.35 13.29
N ARG A 98 13.72 -14.37 12.94
CA ARG A 98 14.44 -15.22 13.90
C ARG A 98 15.93 -15.23 13.60
N ARG A 99 16.72 -14.72 14.55
CA ARG A 99 18.19 -14.66 14.49
C ARG A 99 18.79 -14.91 15.87
N ARG A 100 19.65 -15.92 16.02
CA ARG A 100 20.56 -16.11 17.17
C ARG A 100 19.95 -15.77 18.55
N GLY A 101 18.82 -16.39 18.88
CA GLY A 101 18.16 -16.22 20.19
C GLY A 101 17.22 -15.01 20.31
N GLN A 102 17.07 -14.21 19.25
CA GLN A 102 16.04 -13.18 19.14
C GLN A 102 14.94 -13.64 18.18
N GLN A 103 13.69 -13.49 18.63
CA GLN A 103 12.50 -13.83 17.88
C GLN A 103 11.55 -12.65 17.96
N ALA A 104 11.33 -11.99 16.83
CA ALA A 104 10.42 -10.86 16.72
C ALA A 104 9.31 -11.16 15.70
N CYS A 105 8.12 -10.64 16.00
CA CYS A 105 6.99 -10.60 15.08
C CYS A 105 6.68 -9.13 14.81
N HIS A 106 6.79 -8.71 13.56
CA HIS A 106 6.50 -7.36 13.14
C HIS A 106 5.16 -7.35 12.43
N VAL A 107 4.20 -6.62 13.01
CA VAL A 107 2.88 -6.37 12.44
C VAL A 107 3.01 -5.15 11.54
N ILE A 108 2.78 -5.34 10.24
CA ILE A 108 3.00 -4.30 9.23
C ILE A 108 1.67 -3.92 8.58
N GLU A 109 1.36 -2.63 8.65
CA GLU A 109 0.38 -1.99 7.78
C GLU A 109 1.14 -1.26 6.66
N LEU A 110 0.98 -1.69 5.41
CA LEU A 110 1.69 -1.18 4.25
C LEU A 110 0.84 -0.17 3.48
N LYS A 111 1.43 0.98 3.20
CA LYS A 111 0.81 2.08 2.48
C LYS A 111 1.71 2.53 1.34
N ASP A 112 1.10 2.77 0.19
CA ASP A 112 1.86 3.25 -0.96
C ASP A 112 2.31 4.71 -0.81
N GLY A 113 1.55 5.51 -0.06
CA GLY A 113 1.85 6.91 0.26
C GLY A 113 1.62 7.24 1.73
N ASP A 114 1.86 8.49 2.10
CA ASP A 114 1.98 8.97 3.49
C ASP A 114 0.91 9.98 3.92
N SER A 115 0.02 10.40 3.01
CA SER A 115 -0.98 11.43 3.28
C SER A 115 -2.32 10.82 3.72
N PHE A 116 -2.61 10.85 5.02
CA PHE A 116 -3.82 10.29 5.61
C PHE A 116 -4.82 11.35 6.07
N ASP A 117 -6.11 11.04 5.91
CA ASP A 117 -7.17 11.73 6.64
C ASP A 117 -7.12 11.34 8.12
N THR A 118 -7.43 12.29 9.01
CA THR A 118 -7.37 12.11 10.47
C THR A 118 -8.19 10.92 10.97
N LYS A 119 -9.37 10.66 10.38
CA LYS A 119 -10.22 9.52 10.77
C LYS A 119 -9.56 8.21 10.39
N LYS A 120 -8.96 8.15 9.20
CA LYS A 120 -8.27 6.96 8.69
C LYS A 120 -7.04 6.64 9.54
N ALA A 121 -6.21 7.64 9.85
CA ALA A 121 -5.03 7.46 10.70
C ALA A 121 -5.37 6.90 12.09
N SER A 122 -6.46 7.39 12.70
CA SER A 122 -6.88 6.90 14.03
C SER A 122 -7.50 5.50 13.97
N ALA A 123 -8.27 5.19 12.93
CA ALA A 123 -8.84 3.86 12.72
C ALA A 123 -7.75 2.81 12.51
N GLU A 124 -6.79 3.06 11.62
CA GLU A 124 -5.67 2.15 11.33
C GLU A 124 -4.82 1.90 12.59
N ARG A 125 -4.54 2.96 13.37
CA ARG A 125 -3.85 2.83 14.65
C ARG A 125 -4.59 1.92 15.63
N ASN A 126 -5.86 2.21 15.88
CA ASN A 126 -6.65 1.43 16.83
C ASN A 126 -6.73 -0.03 16.39
N SER A 127 -6.93 -0.28 15.10
CA SER A 127 -6.94 -1.61 14.48
C SER A 127 -5.67 -2.39 14.84
N MET A 128 -4.49 -1.81 14.58
CA MET A 128 -3.22 -2.50 14.80
C MET A 128 -2.93 -2.75 16.29
N HIS A 129 -3.15 -1.76 17.17
CA HIS A 129 -2.94 -1.98 18.61
C HIS A 129 -3.93 -2.96 19.22
N SER A 130 -5.19 -2.98 18.76
CA SER A 130 -6.17 -3.98 19.18
C SER A 130 -5.68 -5.38 18.79
N PHE A 131 -5.24 -5.59 17.55
CA PHE A 131 -4.68 -6.86 17.12
C PHE A 131 -3.53 -7.31 18.03
N ILE A 132 -2.56 -6.43 18.30
CA ILE A 132 -1.42 -6.76 19.18
C ILE A 132 -1.89 -7.09 20.59
N SER A 133 -2.79 -6.30 21.17
CA SER A 133 -3.32 -6.50 22.52
C SER A 133 -3.98 -7.89 22.68
N TYR A 134 -4.73 -8.34 21.67
CA TYR A 134 -5.41 -9.65 21.71
C TYR A 134 -4.48 -10.84 21.47
N ASN A 135 -3.37 -10.63 20.74
CA ASN A 135 -2.53 -11.72 20.25
C ASN A 135 -1.14 -11.79 20.88
N ALA A 136 -0.65 -10.75 21.55
CA ALA A 136 0.71 -10.72 22.10
C ALA A 136 0.99 -11.88 23.07
N SER A 137 -0.01 -12.33 23.85
CA SER A 137 0.14 -13.47 24.76
C SER A 137 0.14 -14.83 24.04
N ARG A 138 -0.31 -14.88 22.78
CA ARG A 138 -0.34 -16.08 21.93
C ARG A 138 0.88 -16.18 21.01
N LEU A 139 1.62 -15.09 20.87
CA LEU A 139 2.83 -15.01 20.08
C LEU A 139 4.05 -15.18 21.00
N PRO A 140 4.85 -16.25 20.86
CA PRO A 140 6.11 -16.40 21.60
C PRO A 140 7.22 -15.50 21.02
N TYR A 141 6.89 -14.22 20.76
CA TYR A 141 7.71 -13.26 20.04
C TYR A 141 7.66 -11.90 20.71
N ILE A 142 8.73 -11.12 20.56
CA ILE A 142 8.65 -9.67 20.78
C ILE A 142 7.84 -9.08 19.63
N VAL A 143 6.70 -8.46 19.94
CA VAL A 143 5.79 -7.92 18.93
C VAL A 143 6.05 -6.43 18.71
N HIS A 144 6.23 -6.03 17.46
CA HIS A 144 6.39 -4.63 17.03
C HIS A 144 5.28 -4.24 16.05
N ALA A 145 4.83 -2.98 16.12
CA ALA A 145 3.87 -2.41 15.18
C ALA A 145 4.58 -1.43 14.24
N TYR A 146 4.33 -1.52 12.94
CA TYR A 146 4.83 -0.55 11.98
C TYR A 146 3.80 -0.15 10.92
N PHE A 147 3.66 1.16 10.71
CA PHE A 147 2.98 1.78 9.58
C PHE A 147 4.02 2.12 8.53
N CYS A 148 4.13 1.26 7.51
CA CYS A 148 5.07 1.44 6.42
C CYS A 148 4.48 2.35 5.34
N CYS A 149 5.09 3.49 5.07
CA CYS A 149 4.78 4.31 3.88
C CYS A 149 5.89 4.13 2.86
N PHE A 150 5.67 3.27 1.86
CA PHE A 150 6.72 2.70 1.03
C PHE A 150 7.53 3.73 0.23
N ASN A 151 6.85 4.75 -0.29
CA ASN A 151 7.49 5.81 -1.08
C ASN A 151 8.01 6.99 -0.24
N GLN A 152 7.80 6.99 1.07
CA GLN A 152 8.31 8.02 1.97
C GLN A 152 9.68 7.61 2.52
N THR A 153 10.62 8.55 2.54
CA THR A 153 12.02 8.33 2.95
C THR A 153 12.32 8.88 4.34
N ASP A 154 11.37 9.58 4.97
CA ASP A 154 11.52 10.17 6.29
C ASP A 154 10.39 9.72 7.23
N ARG A 155 10.75 9.07 8.34
CA ARG A 155 9.81 8.67 9.40
C ARG A 155 9.04 9.85 9.97
N SER A 156 9.65 11.04 10.05
CA SER A 156 9.01 12.23 10.59
C SER A 156 7.86 12.69 9.69
N ALA A 157 8.06 12.63 8.37
CA ALA A 157 7.02 12.91 7.38
C ALA A 157 5.86 11.91 7.49
N ILE A 158 6.14 10.62 7.71
CA ILE A 158 5.11 9.60 7.96
C ILE A 158 4.33 9.93 9.23
N HIS A 159 5.03 10.19 10.34
CA HIS A 159 4.45 10.54 11.62
C HIS A 159 3.54 11.77 11.53
N ASP A 160 3.99 12.82 10.84
CA ASP A 160 3.18 14.02 10.58
C ASP A 160 2.03 13.76 9.60
N GLY A 161 2.22 12.89 8.61
CA GLY A 161 1.19 12.40 7.67
C GLY A 161 0.05 11.67 8.38
N PHE A 162 0.39 10.88 9.41
CA PHE A 162 -0.54 10.26 10.37
C PHE A 162 -1.09 11.24 11.42
N LYS A 163 -0.84 12.55 11.27
CA LYS A 163 -1.27 13.60 12.21
C LYS A 163 -0.79 13.35 13.64
N ARG A 164 0.40 12.76 13.79
CA ARG A 164 1.04 12.42 15.07
C ARG A 164 0.19 11.49 15.93
N LYS A 165 -0.63 10.66 15.29
CA LYS A 165 -1.49 9.69 15.99
C LYS A 165 -0.74 8.43 16.38
N ILE A 166 0.27 8.05 15.60
CA ILE A 166 1.20 6.94 15.85
C ILE A 166 2.46 7.48 16.54
N ALA A 167 3.22 6.62 17.21
CA ALA A 167 4.56 6.98 17.69
C ALA A 167 5.57 7.02 16.53
N ILE A 168 6.66 7.78 16.68
CA ILE A 168 7.68 7.88 15.62
C ILE A 168 8.40 6.55 15.40
N GLU A 169 8.48 5.72 16.44
CA GLU A 169 9.03 4.37 16.39
C GLU A 169 8.15 3.42 15.58
N GLU A 170 6.85 3.70 15.46
CA GLU A 170 5.89 2.93 14.65
C GLU A 170 5.90 3.38 13.18
N ALA A 171 6.51 4.52 12.86
CA ALA A 171 6.68 4.95 11.48
C ALA A 171 7.83 4.18 10.81
N MET A 172 7.58 3.65 9.61
CA MET A 172 8.56 2.87 8.86
C MET A 172 8.60 3.32 7.39
N THR A 173 9.79 3.58 6.87
CA THR A 173 9.98 3.88 5.44
C THR A 173 9.97 2.59 4.61
N GLY A 174 9.78 2.71 3.29
CA GLY A 174 9.84 1.53 2.41
C GLY A 174 11.21 0.85 2.39
N ARG A 175 12.29 1.62 2.54
CA ARG A 175 13.65 1.07 2.61
C ARG A 175 13.83 0.22 3.86
N GLU A 176 13.42 0.73 5.03
CA GLU A 176 13.48 -0.02 6.29
C GLU A 176 12.60 -1.27 6.27
N PHE A 177 11.45 -1.21 5.61
CA PHE A 177 10.61 -2.39 5.41
C PHE A 177 11.29 -3.44 4.53
N CYS A 178 11.95 -3.05 3.44
CA CYS A 178 12.71 -3.97 2.60
C CYS A 178 13.94 -4.53 3.33
N ASP A 179 14.64 -3.72 4.12
CA ASP A 179 15.75 -4.15 4.97
C ASP A 179 15.29 -5.16 6.03
N LEU A 180 14.11 -4.96 6.61
CA LEU A 180 13.48 -5.90 7.54
C LEU A 180 13.27 -7.26 6.87
N LEU A 181 12.73 -7.22 5.65
CA LEU A 181 12.40 -8.38 4.81
C LEU A 181 13.61 -9.02 4.11
N GLU A 182 14.77 -8.36 4.12
CA GLU A 182 15.98 -8.77 3.41
C GLU A 182 15.78 -8.86 1.88
N ILE A 183 15.07 -7.87 1.32
CA ILE A 183 14.81 -7.73 -0.13
C ILE A 183 15.31 -6.39 -0.67
N ASP A 184 15.49 -6.27 -1.99
CA ASP A 184 16.00 -5.05 -2.63
C ASP A 184 14.88 -3.99 -2.85
N TYR A 185 15.00 -2.87 -2.14
CA TYR A 185 14.09 -1.73 -2.27
C TYR A 185 14.18 -1.03 -3.63
N ASP A 186 15.40 -0.86 -4.15
CA ASP A 186 15.65 -0.08 -5.35
C ASP A 186 15.23 -0.88 -6.61
N GLU A 187 15.29 -2.20 -6.56
CA GLU A 187 14.70 -3.09 -7.57
C GLU A 187 13.19 -2.87 -7.70
N ILE A 188 12.45 -2.94 -6.57
CA ILE A 188 10.99 -2.72 -6.55
C ILE A 188 10.66 -1.33 -7.08
N ARG A 189 11.38 -0.30 -6.63
CA ARG A 189 11.18 1.07 -7.12
C ARG A 189 11.40 1.21 -8.62
N THR A 190 12.45 0.56 -9.13
CA THR A 190 12.81 0.64 -10.56
C THR A 190 11.75 -0.03 -11.41
N GLU A 191 11.32 -1.23 -11.06
CA GLU A 191 10.24 -1.94 -11.76
C GLU A 191 8.94 -1.12 -11.75
N ARG A 192 8.59 -0.52 -10.60
CA ARG A 192 7.39 0.31 -10.49
C ARG A 192 7.42 1.55 -11.38
N ALA A 193 8.58 2.18 -11.57
CA ALA A 193 8.72 3.40 -12.35
C ALA A 193 8.54 3.20 -13.87
N GLN A 194 8.64 1.98 -14.38
CA GLN A 194 8.60 1.67 -15.82
C GLN A 194 7.27 2.06 -16.47
N ASP A 195 6.16 2.00 -15.72
CA ASP A 195 4.81 2.28 -16.26
C ASP A 195 4.42 3.76 -16.21
N GLY A 196 5.21 4.60 -15.54
CA GLY A 196 4.96 6.04 -15.40
C GLY A 196 4.81 6.75 -16.76
N PRO A 197 5.75 6.58 -17.72
CA PRO A 197 5.64 7.16 -19.05
C PRO A 197 4.38 6.73 -19.82
N ALA A 198 4.01 5.44 -19.75
CA ALA A 198 2.82 4.92 -20.40
C ALA A 198 1.54 5.53 -19.80
N ASN A 199 1.48 5.66 -18.48
CA ASN A 199 0.38 6.31 -17.77
C ASN A 199 0.23 7.78 -18.15
N LEU A 200 1.34 8.53 -18.20
CA LEU A 200 1.31 9.94 -18.61
C LEU A 200 0.81 10.09 -20.05
N SER A 201 1.37 9.30 -20.97
CA SER A 201 0.97 9.31 -22.39
C SER A 201 -0.52 9.00 -22.55
N PHE A 202 -1.00 7.94 -21.90
CA PHE A 202 -2.41 7.56 -21.91
C PHE A 202 -3.29 8.68 -21.36
N PHE A 203 -2.94 9.25 -20.21
CA PHE A 203 -3.72 10.30 -19.57
C PHE A 203 -3.84 11.55 -20.45
N VAL A 204 -2.73 12.03 -21.02
CA VAL A 204 -2.72 13.20 -21.91
C VAL A 204 -3.55 12.94 -23.17
N ALA A 205 -3.39 11.78 -23.81
CA ALA A 205 -4.15 11.41 -24.99
C ALA A 205 -5.66 11.33 -24.69
N ALA A 206 -6.04 10.69 -23.58
CA ALA A 206 -7.43 10.60 -23.15
C ALA A 206 -8.03 11.98 -22.81
N LEU A 207 -7.23 12.85 -22.20
CA LEU A 207 -7.63 14.21 -21.85
C LEU A 207 -7.88 15.05 -23.11
N GLN A 208 -7.00 14.98 -24.11
CA GLN A 208 -7.16 15.66 -25.40
C GLN A 208 -8.33 15.11 -26.23
N ALA A 209 -8.77 13.87 -25.99
CA ALA A 209 -9.93 13.30 -26.67
C ALA A 209 -11.28 13.81 -26.13
N ILE A 210 -11.29 14.61 -25.07
CA ILE A 210 -12.50 15.19 -24.46
C ILE A 210 -12.78 16.58 -25.08
N PRO A 211 -13.95 16.80 -25.73
CA PRO A 211 -14.28 18.06 -26.40
C PRO A 211 -14.18 19.29 -25.49
N ALA A 212 -14.79 19.23 -24.29
CA ALA A 212 -14.77 20.33 -23.34
C ALA A 212 -13.33 20.74 -22.97
N VAL A 213 -12.42 19.78 -22.81
CA VAL A 213 -11.02 20.07 -22.49
C VAL A 213 -10.31 20.71 -23.68
N ARG A 214 -10.51 20.22 -24.90
CA ARG A 214 -9.95 20.83 -26.11
C ARG A 214 -10.40 22.27 -26.29
N GLU A 215 -11.69 22.52 -26.09
CA GLU A 215 -12.27 23.86 -26.20
C GLU A 215 -11.66 24.82 -25.18
N GLU A 216 -11.47 24.36 -23.93
CA GLU A 216 -10.78 25.16 -22.91
C GLU A 216 -9.31 25.40 -23.26
N LEU A 217 -8.56 24.37 -23.66
CA LEU A 217 -7.14 24.51 -24.04
C LEU A 217 -6.96 25.52 -25.19
N ALA A 218 -7.85 25.48 -26.19
CA ALA A 218 -7.80 26.38 -27.32
C ALA A 218 -7.91 27.87 -26.91
N LYS A 219 -8.64 28.19 -25.83
CA LYS A 219 -8.73 29.55 -25.30
C LYS A 219 -7.40 30.09 -24.78
N TYR A 220 -6.52 29.19 -24.31
CA TYR A 220 -5.19 29.52 -23.80
C TYR A 220 -4.08 29.42 -24.87
N GLY A 221 -4.45 29.21 -26.15
CA GLY A 221 -3.47 28.99 -27.23
C GLY A 221 -2.75 27.64 -27.13
N LEU A 222 -3.22 26.73 -26.27
CA LEU A 222 -2.69 25.38 -26.11
C LEU A 222 -3.57 24.42 -26.94
N GLY A 223 -2.96 23.45 -27.64
CA GLY A 223 -3.70 22.47 -28.46
C GLY A 223 -3.57 22.62 -29.97
N LYS A 224 -2.66 23.48 -30.46
CA LYS A 224 -2.15 23.42 -31.83
C LYS A 224 -0.75 22.79 -31.84
N SER A 225 -0.68 21.51 -31.53
CA SER A 225 0.44 20.67 -31.97
C SER A 225 0.01 20.09 -33.31
N GLY A 226 0.70 20.47 -34.39
CA GLY A 226 0.40 20.03 -35.75
C GLY A 226 0.33 18.50 -35.85
N ILE A 227 -0.64 18.06 -36.66
CA ILE A 227 -0.60 16.76 -37.33
C ILE A 227 0.59 16.78 -38.31
#